data_AF-A0A101WC73-F1
#
_entry.id   AF-A0A101WC73-F1
#
_cell.length_a   1.000
_cell.length_b   1.000
_cell.length_c   1.000
_cell.angle_alpha   90.00
_cell.angle_beta   90.00
_cell.angle_gamma   90.00
#
_symmetry.space_group_name_H-M   'P 1'
#
loop_
_entity.id
_entity.type
_entity.pdbx_description
1 polymer ?
#
loop_
_entity_poly.entity_id
_entity_poly.type
_entity_poly.pdbx_seq_one_letter_code
_entity_poly.pdbx_strand_id
1 'polypeptide(L)'
;MNDLANYKRKRHKNNYVQDFPEGILDVIEADYPSQYFLLLGDRTQMTTLFSNEEWIDILTKSRNSYSCHIQRMNLTRKNSAQGI
;
A
#
# COMPACT_ATOMS: atom_id res chain seq x y z
N MET A 1 15.12 10.03 -5.86
CA MET A 1 13.96 10.89 -5.51
C MET A 1 12.87 11.06 -6.61
N ASN A 2 12.88 10.33 -7.74
CA ASN A 2 11.79 10.43 -8.74
C ASN A 2 10.64 9.44 -8.52
N ASP A 3 10.91 8.27 -7.95
CA ASP A 3 9.92 7.18 -7.85
C ASP A 3 8.80 7.47 -6.85
N LEU A 4 9.12 8.14 -5.74
CA LEU A 4 8.14 8.43 -4.69
C LEU A 4 7.19 9.58 -5.07
N ALA A 5 7.71 10.61 -5.74
CA ALA A 5 6.91 11.67 -6.33
C ALA A 5 5.98 11.13 -7.43
N ASN A 6 6.48 10.18 -8.24
CA ASN A 6 5.67 9.47 -9.23
C ASN A 6 4.59 8.58 -8.57
N TYR A 7 4.90 7.90 -7.47
CA TYR A 7 3.94 7.11 -6.70
C TYR A 7 2.77 7.96 -6.19
N LYS A 8 3.05 9.08 -5.51
CA LYS A 8 2.00 10.01 -5.02
C LYS A 8 1.15 10.56 -6.17
N ARG A 9 1.79 10.94 -7.28
CA ARG A 9 1.11 11.49 -8.45
C ARG A 9 0.23 10.44 -9.14
N LYS A 10 0.63 9.17 -9.15
CA LYS A 10 -0.16 8.05 -9.70
C LYS A 10 -1.38 7.72 -8.82
N ARG A 11 -1.22 7.75 -7.49
CA ARG A 11 -2.31 7.55 -6.53
C ARG A 11 -3.37 8.65 -6.63
N HIS A 12 -2.96 9.92 -6.60
CA HIS A 12 -3.88 11.08 -6.69
C HIS A 12 -4.59 11.21 -8.05
N LYS A 13 -3.97 10.75 -9.15
CA LYS A 13 -4.60 10.80 -10.48
C LYS A 13 -5.68 9.73 -10.64
N ASN A 14 -5.62 8.66 -9.86
CA ASN A 14 -6.61 7.60 -9.80
C ASN A 14 -7.65 7.86 -8.70
N ASN A 15 -8.31 9.02 -8.70
CA ASN A 15 -9.51 9.28 -7.89
C ASN A 15 -10.71 8.36 -8.22
N TYR A 16 -10.52 7.34 -9.06
CA TYR A 16 -11.42 6.21 -9.15
C TYR A 16 -11.25 5.39 -7.88
N VAL A 17 -12.35 5.25 -7.13
CA VAL A 17 -12.55 4.34 -5.99
C VAL A 17 -12.46 2.88 -6.48
N GLN A 18 -11.33 2.52 -7.06
CA GLN A 18 -10.94 1.15 -7.29
C GLN A 18 -10.15 0.80 -6.04
N ASP A 19 -10.58 -0.21 -5.28
CA ASP A 19 -9.89 -0.71 -4.09
C ASP A 19 -8.46 -1.10 -4.44
N PHE A 20 -7.52 -0.16 -4.56
CA PHE A 20 -6.14 -0.52 -4.75
C PHE A 20 -5.61 -1.07 -3.42
N PRO A 21 -4.97 -2.24 -3.43
CA PRO A 21 -4.43 -2.80 -2.21
C PRO A 21 -3.35 -1.87 -1.65
N GLU A 22 -3.34 -1.75 -0.33
CA GLU A 22 -2.40 -0.92 0.40
C GLU A 22 -0.99 -1.50 0.27
N GLY A 23 -0.09 -0.69 -0.31
CA GLY A 23 1.33 -1.01 -0.39
C GLY A 23 2.05 -0.72 0.93
N ILE A 24 3.31 -1.15 1.00
CA ILE A 24 4.18 -0.93 2.17
C ILE A 24 4.23 0.56 2.56
N LEU A 25 4.30 1.47 1.58
CA LEU A 25 4.33 2.91 1.84
C LEU A 25 2.99 3.46 2.31
N ASP A 26 1.86 2.88 1.89
CA ASP A 26 0.53 3.27 2.37
C ASP A 26 0.38 2.90 3.86
N VAL A 27 0.81 1.68 4.22
CA VAL A 27 0.79 1.20 5.61
C VAL A 27 1.70 2.06 6.50
N ILE A 28 2.90 2.39 6.02
CA ILE A 28 3.83 3.26 6.77
C ILE A 28 3.28 4.69 6.90
N GLU A 29 2.68 5.26 5.85
CA GLU A 29 2.07 6.60 5.90
C GLU A 29 0.93 6.67 6.93
N ALA A 30 0.12 5.61 7.03
CA ALA A 30 -1.01 5.54 7.95
C ALA A 30 -0.59 5.26 9.41
N ASP A 31 0.25 4.24 9.62
CA ASP A 31 0.52 3.71 10.96
C ASP A 31 1.79 4.32 11.60
N TYR A 32 2.72 4.82 10.78
CA TYR A 32 4.02 5.33 11.20
C TYR A 32 4.34 6.69 10.55
N PRO A 33 3.50 7.72 10.71
CA PRO A 33 3.61 8.98 9.98
C PRO A 33 4.95 9.70 10.23
N SER A 34 5.50 9.61 11.44
CA SER A 34 6.80 10.21 11.78
C SER A 34 7.95 9.57 10.98
N GLN A 35 7.98 8.24 10.92
CA GLN A 35 8.97 7.47 10.16
C GLN A 35 8.78 7.69 8.65
N TYR A 36 7.53 7.83 8.20
CA TYR A 36 7.22 8.20 6.83
C TYR A 36 7.82 9.56 6.43
N PHE A 37 7.76 10.57 7.31
CA PHE A 37 8.42 11.85 7.06
C PHE A 37 9.95 11.74 7.01
N LEU A 38 10.55 10.87 7.83
CA LEU A 38 12.00 10.61 7.79
C LEU A 38 12.42 9.94 6.47
N LEU A 39 11.61 9.00 5.99
CA LEU A 39 11.74 8.38 4.66
C LEU A 39 11.70 9.40 3.53
N LEU A 40 10.76 10.35 3.59
CA LEU A 40 10.62 11.41 2.58
C LEU A 40 11.82 12.36 2.53
N GLY A 41 12.49 12.56 3.66
CA GLY A 41 13.60 13.49 3.79
C GLY A 41 14.96 12.94 3.34
N ASP A 42 15.05 11.68 2.85
CA ASP A 42 16.31 10.95 2.62
C ASP A 42 17.23 10.92 3.86
N ARG A 43 16.66 11.13 5.05
CA ARG A 43 17.42 11.30 6.30
C ARG A 43 17.87 9.96 6.90
N THR A 44 17.21 8.87 6.53
CA THR A 44 17.43 7.56 7.14
C THR A 44 17.14 6.45 6.13
N GLN A 45 17.93 5.37 6.14
CA GLN A 45 17.65 4.18 5.33
C GLN A 45 16.39 3.48 5.84
N MET A 46 15.50 3.08 4.93
CA MET A 46 14.22 2.45 5.24
C MET A 46 14.37 1.24 6.16
N THR A 47 15.42 0.44 5.96
CA THR A 47 15.71 -0.79 6.72
C THR A 47 16.04 -0.54 8.19
N THR A 48 16.45 0.66 8.58
CA THR A 48 16.84 0.98 9.96
C THR A 48 15.78 1.77 10.73
N LEU A 49 14.65 2.11 10.09
CA LEU A 49 13.59 2.92 10.71
C LEU A 49 12.59 2.11 11.52
N PHE A 50 12.59 0.79 11.33
CA PHE A 50 11.63 -0.12 11.92
C PHE A 50 12.36 -1.29 12.55
N SER A 51 11.83 -1.78 13.68
CA SER A 51 12.24 -3.05 14.26
C SER A 51 11.83 -4.22 13.35
N ASN A 52 12.36 -5.41 13.63
CA ASN A 52 11.96 -6.61 12.90
C ASN A 52 10.47 -6.92 13.11
N GLU A 53 9.93 -6.72 14.31
CA GLU A 53 8.51 -6.91 14.58
C GLU A 53 7.63 -5.92 13.82
N GLU A 54 8.03 -4.65 13.77
CA GLU A 54 7.33 -3.62 12.97
C GLU A 54 7.36 -3.95 11.48
N TRP A 55 8.49 -4.45 10.97
CA TRP A 55 8.58 -4.93 9.59
C TRP A 55 7.63 -6.10 9.30
N ILE A 56 7.53 -7.07 10.21
CA ILE A 56 6.60 -8.19 10.08
C ILE A 56 5.16 -7.69 10.03
N ASP A 57 4.79 -6.74 10.88
CA ASP A 57 3.45 -6.15 10.90
C ASP A 57 3.13 -5.39 9.59
N ILE A 58 4.03 -4.50 9.17
CA ILE A 58 3.90 -3.71 7.93
C ILE A 58 3.69 -4.64 6.72
N LEU A 59 4.55 -5.67 6.59
CA LEU A 59 4.48 -6.62 5.49
C LEU A 59 3.20 -7.47 5.55
N THR A 60 2.77 -7.85 6.75
CA THR A 60 1.54 -8.63 6.95
C THR A 60 0.31 -7.82 6.55
N LYS A 61 0.21 -6.56 6.97
CA LYS A 61 -0.89 -5.67 6.60
C LYS A 61 -0.97 -5.44 5.09
N SER A 62 0.16 -5.12 4.45
CA SER A 62 0.20 -4.93 3.00
C SER A 62 -0.19 -6.22 2.24
N ARG A 63 0.32 -7.38 2.68
CA ARG A 63 -0.04 -8.68 2.09
C ARG A 63 -1.51 -9.03 2.26
N ASN A 64 -2.09 -8.74 3.42
CA ASN A 64 -3.50 -8.99 3.69
C ASN A 64 -4.40 -8.10 2.82
N SER A 65 -4.04 -6.82 2.68
CA SER A 65 -4.74 -5.89 1.78
C SER A 65 -4.74 -6.40 0.32
N TYR A 66 -3.60 -6.88 -0.16
CA TYR A 66 -3.51 -7.51 -1.48
C TYR A 66 -4.35 -8.78 -1.61
N SER A 67 -4.33 -9.65 -0.59
CA SER A 67 -5.11 -10.89 -0.60
C SER A 67 -6.62 -10.61 -0.67
N CYS A 68 -7.10 -9.64 0.10
CA CYS A 68 -8.49 -9.17 0.07
C CYS A 68 -8.86 -8.60 -1.30
N HIS A 69 -7.97 -7.82 -1.92
CA HIS A 69 -8.18 -7.27 -3.26
C HIS A 69 -8.37 -8.38 -4.31
N ILE A 70 -7.49 -9.38 -4.34
CA ILE A 70 -7.58 -10.51 -5.28
C ILE A 70 -8.86 -11.33 -5.07
N GLN A 71 -9.24 -11.58 -3.81
CA GLN A 71 -10.50 -12.28 -3.50
C GLN A 71 -11.71 -11.52 -4.05
N ARG A 72 -11.76 -10.20 -3.85
CA ARG A 72 -12.84 -9.35 -4.38
C ARG A 72 -12.87 -9.35 -5.91
N MET A 73 -11.72 -9.21 -6.57
CA MET A 73 -11.65 -9.27 -8.04
C MET A 73 -12.18 -10.59 -8.59
N ASN A 74 -11.85 -11.71 -7.95
CA ASN A 74 -12.33 -13.02 -8.35
C ASN A 74 -13.84 -13.18 -8.15
N LEU A 75 -14.39 -12.68 -7.04
CA LEU A 75 -15.84 -12.62 -6.79
C LEU A 75 -16.57 -11.78 -7.85
N THR A 76 -16.09 -10.57 -8.14
CA THR A 76 -16.67 -9.70 -9.16
C THR A 76 -16.64 -10.37 -10.53
N ARG A 77 -15.53 -10.99 -10.92
CA ARG A 77 -15.42 -11.72 -12.19
C ARG A 77 -16.42 -12.87 -12.29
N LYS A 78 -16.62 -13.63 -11.20
CA LYS A 78 -17.58 -14.75 -11.16
C LYS A 78 -19.01 -14.24 -11.36
N ASN A 79 -19.38 -13.15 -10.69
CA ASN A 79 -20.72 -12.57 -10.79
C ASN A 79 -20.98 -11.95 -12.18
N SER A 80 -19.98 -11.31 -12.80
CA SER A 80 -20.09 -10.78 -14.17
C SER A 80 -20.19 -11.89 -15.23
N ALA A 81 -19.58 -13.05 -15.00
CA ALA A 81 -19.65 -14.19 -15.91
C ALA A 81 -20.99 -14.96 -15.82
N GLN A 82 -21.79 -14.72 -14.78
CA GLN A 82 -23.05 -15.41 -14.53
C GLN A 82 -24.30 -14.66 -15.03
N GLY A 83 -24.13 -13.54 -15.74
CA GLY A 83 -25.17 -12.88 -16.54
C GLY A 83 -26.57 -12.82 -15.90
N ILE A 84 -26.83 -11.77 -15.12
CA ILE A 84 -28.18 -11.23 -14.99
C ILE A 84 -28.33 -10.13 -16.04
#